data_AF-X1KUD3-F1
#
_entry.id   AF-X1KUD3-F1
#
_cell.length_a   1.000
_cell.length_b   1.000
_cell.length_c   1.000
_cell.angle_alpha   90.00
_cell.angle_beta   90.00
_cell.angle_gamma   90.00
#
_symmetry.space_group_name_H-M   'P 1'
#
loop_
_entity.id
_entity.type
_entity.pdbx_description
1 polymer ?
#
loop_
_entity_poly.entity_id
_entity_poly.type
_entity_poly.pdbx_seq_one_letter_code
_entity_poly.pdbx_strand_id
1 'polypeptide(L)'
;MLFNYPNVAKGREEIRLFDYAKICQNLIKNLPFRTREVISRRFGLKTGQRETLEAIGKDYGITRERVRQIEEDGFLRLEPQRLPSKECQKTFQYFTDQLKNFGDLKKENILLQDLGGRRFQPQIYFLLTL
;
A
#
# COMPACT_ATOMS: atom_id res chain seq x y z
N MET A 1 -7.39 0.76 32.47
CA MET A 1 -7.90 1.93 31.71
C MET A 1 -8.16 1.50 30.28
N LEU A 2 -9.43 1.39 29.89
CA LEU A 2 -9.81 1.10 28.51
C LEU A 2 -9.78 2.42 27.74
N PHE A 3 -8.82 2.59 26.83
CA PHE A 3 -8.85 3.70 25.88
C PHE A 3 -10.12 3.55 25.02
N ASN A 4 -11.14 4.33 25.37
CA ASN A 4 -12.36 4.43 24.60
C ASN A 4 -12.03 5.20 23.32
N TYR A 5 -11.67 4.51 22.23
CA TYR A 5 -11.46 5.10 20.91
C TYR A 5 -12.82 5.25 20.21
N PRO A 6 -13.44 6.45 20.18
CA PRO A 6 -14.82 6.61 19.74
C PRO A 6 -15.01 6.51 18.22
N ASN A 7 -13.94 6.21 17.46
CA ASN A 7 -13.90 6.43 16.00
C ASN A 7 -13.70 5.14 15.16
N VAL A 8 -13.60 3.97 15.79
CA VAL A 8 -13.41 2.70 15.07
C VAL A 8 -14.62 2.36 14.18
N ALA A 9 -15.82 2.84 14.55
CA ALA A 9 -17.03 2.62 13.77
C ALA A 9 -17.04 3.41 12.44
N LYS A 10 -16.54 4.65 12.45
CA LYS A 10 -16.52 5.54 11.28
C LYS A 10 -15.53 5.05 10.21
N GLY A 11 -14.35 4.58 10.65
CA GLY A 11 -13.38 3.94 9.77
C GLY A 11 -13.95 2.72 9.04
N ARG A 12 -14.76 1.88 9.72
CA ARG A 12 -15.33 0.66 9.11
C ARG A 12 -16.32 0.91 7.97
N GLU A 13 -17.06 2.01 8.01
CA GLU A 13 -17.95 2.40 6.91
C GLU A 13 -17.16 2.98 5.73
N GLU A 14 -16.14 3.80 6.02
CA GLU A 14 -15.29 4.42 5.00
C GLU A 14 -14.37 3.40 4.30
N ILE A 15 -13.96 2.32 4.97
CA ILE A 15 -13.24 1.18 4.35
C ILE A 15 -14.03 0.58 3.17
N ARG A 16 -15.37 0.63 3.19
CA ARG A 16 -16.21 0.10 2.11
C ARG A 16 -16.28 1.04 0.90
N LEU A 17 -15.88 2.31 1.05
CA LEU A 17 -15.96 3.32 0.00
C LEU A 17 -14.78 3.24 -0.97
N PHE A 18 -13.65 2.68 -0.54
CA PHE A 18 -12.42 2.61 -1.34
C PHE A 18 -12.12 1.17 -1.78
N ASP A 19 -12.07 0.97 -3.09
CA ASP A 19 -11.53 -0.28 -3.66
C ASP A 19 -10.01 -0.20 -3.75
N TYR A 20 -9.35 -0.47 -2.61
CA TYR A 20 -7.89 -0.44 -2.51
C TYR A 20 -7.21 -1.38 -3.51
N ALA A 21 -7.83 -2.52 -3.83
CA ALA A 21 -7.28 -3.47 -4.79
C ALA A 21 -7.26 -2.88 -6.19
N LYS A 22 -8.38 -2.28 -6.62
CA LYS A 22 -8.48 -1.61 -7.92
C LYS A 22 -7.55 -0.41 -8.02
N ILE A 23 -7.42 0.38 -6.96
CA ILE A 23 -6.49 1.52 -6.92
C ILE A 23 -5.05 1.02 -7.13
N CYS A 24 -4.60 0.04 -6.33
CA CYS A 24 -3.25 -0.49 -6.45
C CYS A 24 -2.97 -1.08 -7.85
N GLN A 25 -3.92 -1.84 -8.40
CA GLN A 25 -3.80 -2.38 -9.76
C GLN A 25 -3.67 -1.27 -10.80
N ASN A 26 -4.46 -0.20 -10.67
CA ASN A 26 -4.40 0.96 -11.56
C ASN A 26 -3.08 1.73 -11.46
N LEU A 27 -2.47 1.79 -10.28
CA LEU A 27 -1.17 2.43 -10.08
C LEU A 27 -0.08 1.67 -10.82
N ILE A 28 -0.01 0.35 -10.61
CA ILE A 28 1.06 -0.48 -11.17
C ILE A 28 0.83 -0.88 -12.63
N LYS A 29 -0.33 -0.56 -13.23
CA LYS A 29 -0.68 -0.99 -14.59
C LYS A 29 0.27 -0.48 -15.66
N ASN A 30 0.83 0.72 -15.49
CA ASN A 30 1.72 1.34 -16.48
C ASN A 30 3.19 0.94 -16.30
N LEU A 31 3.51 0.19 -15.24
CA LEU A 31 4.87 -0.28 -15.01
C LEU A 31 5.25 -1.39 -16.00
N PRO A 32 6.55 -1.51 -16.34
CA PRO A 32 7.05 -2.67 -17.05
C PRO A 32 6.64 -3.97 -16.35
N PHE A 33 6.35 -5.02 -17.11
CA PHE A 33 5.85 -6.29 -16.57
C PHE A 33 6.68 -6.82 -15.39
N ARG A 34 8.01 -6.83 -15.54
CA ARG A 34 8.92 -7.29 -14.48
C ARG A 34 8.84 -6.43 -13.22
N THR A 35 8.81 -5.10 -13.36
CA THR A 35 8.69 -4.17 -12.24
C THR A 35 7.34 -4.33 -11.53
N ARG A 36 6.26 -4.48 -12.30
CA ARG A 36 4.91 -4.74 -11.76
C ARG A 36 4.87 -6.03 -10.95
N GLU A 37 5.48 -7.10 -11.44
CA GLU A 37 5.54 -8.39 -10.74
C GLU A 37 6.37 -8.29 -9.45
N VAL A 38 7.56 -7.67 -9.52
CA VAL A 38 8.41 -7.45 -8.34
C VAL A 38 7.64 -6.68 -7.26
N ILE A 39 7.00 -5.56 -7.60
CA ILE A 39 6.18 -4.79 -6.65
C ILE A 39 4.99 -5.60 -6.15
N SER A 40 4.27 -6.30 -7.02
CA SER A 40 3.12 -7.11 -6.62
C SER A 40 3.49 -8.19 -5.60
N ARG A 41 4.64 -8.83 -5.76
CA ARG A 41 5.17 -9.86 -4.85
C ARG A 41 5.72 -9.25 -3.56
N ARG A 42 6.50 -8.18 -3.65
CA ARG A 42 7.05 -7.45 -2.48
C ARG A 42 5.97 -7.03 -1.51
N PHE A 43 4.88 -6.48 -2.04
CA PHE A 43 3.78 -5.94 -1.26
C PHE A 43 2.62 -6.92 -1.04
N GLY A 44 2.63 -8.10 -1.66
CA GLY A 44 1.56 -9.09 -1.56
C GLY A 44 0.24 -8.63 -2.18
N LEU A 45 0.29 -7.82 -3.25
CA LEU A 45 -0.90 -7.21 -3.86
C LEU A 45 -1.84 -8.23 -4.53
N LYS A 46 -1.30 -9.39 -4.93
CA LYS A 46 -2.06 -10.49 -5.56
C LYS A 46 -2.37 -11.63 -4.58
N THR A 47 -1.35 -12.08 -3.84
CA THR A 47 -1.40 -13.28 -2.99
C THR A 47 -1.75 -12.98 -1.54
N GLY A 48 -1.69 -11.71 -1.13
CA GLY A 48 -1.81 -11.29 0.27
C GLY A 48 -0.56 -11.53 1.11
N GLN A 49 0.46 -12.21 0.56
CA GLN A 49 1.72 -12.51 1.26
C GLN A 49 2.85 -11.67 0.68
N ARG A 50 3.58 -10.98 1.56
CA ARG A 50 4.73 -10.17 1.20
C ARG A 50 5.96 -11.06 1.05
N GLU A 51 6.77 -10.76 0.05
CA GLU A 51 8.02 -11.47 -0.21
C GLU A 51 9.25 -10.59 0.01
N THR A 52 10.36 -11.21 0.40
CA THR A 52 11.63 -10.51 0.57
C THR A 52 12.30 -10.27 -0.79
N LEU A 53 13.13 -9.23 -0.88
CA LEU A 53 13.96 -8.98 -2.08
C LEU A 53 14.82 -10.20 -2.44
N GLU A 54 15.26 -10.95 -1.43
CA GLU A 54 16.08 -12.15 -1.60
C GLU A 54 15.27 -13.32 -2.19
N ALA A 55 14.06 -13.58 -1.67
CA ALA A 55 13.18 -14.62 -2.21
C ALA A 55 12.82 -14.34 -3.68
N ILE A 56 12.45 -13.09 -3.98
CA ILE A 56 12.16 -12.67 -5.36
C ILE A 56 13.41 -12.79 -6.24
N GLY A 57 14.57 -12.38 -5.73
CA GLY A 57 15.83 -12.47 -6.47
C GLY A 57 16.19 -13.90 -6.83
N LYS A 58 16.04 -14.82 -5.87
CA LYS A 58 16.26 -16.26 -6.07
C LYS A 58 15.37 -16.81 -7.18
N ASP A 59 14.08 -16.46 -7.18
CA ASP A 59 13.13 -16.94 -8.20
C ASP A 59 13.41 -16.38 -9.60
N TYR A 60 13.89 -15.14 -9.69
CA TYR A 60 14.27 -14.52 -10.98
C TYR A 60 15.71 -14.82 -11.40
N GLY A 61 16.50 -15.53 -10.59
CA GLY A 61 17.92 -15.78 -10.86
C GLY A 61 18.77 -14.49 -10.85
N ILE A 62 18.39 -13.50 -10.05
CA ILE A 62 19.09 -12.21 -9.92
C ILE A 62 19.46 -11.91 -8.47
N THR A 63 20.41 -11.00 -8.28
CA THR A 63 20.83 -10.60 -6.93
C THR A 63 19.74 -9.79 -6.23
N ARG A 64 19.74 -9.85 -4.88
CA ARG A 64 18.89 -9.00 -4.03
C ARG A 64 18.98 -7.51 -4.42
N GLU A 65 20.18 -7.03 -4.71
CA GLU A 65 20.40 -5.64 -5.10
C GLU A 65 19.75 -5.32 -6.44
N ARG A 66 19.78 -6.25 -7.40
CA ARG A 66 19.09 -6.03 -8.67
C ARG A 66 17.58 -5.93 -8.50
N VAL A 67 16.99 -6.71 -7.59
CA VAL A 67 15.56 -6.57 -7.23
C VAL A 67 15.29 -5.22 -6.58
N ARG A 68 16.17 -4.75 -5.69
CA ARG A 68 16.06 -3.42 -5.04
C ARG A 68 16.04 -2.30 -6.08
N GLN A 69 16.94 -2.34 -7.06
CA GLN A 69 16.97 -1.37 -8.15
C GLN A 69 15.69 -1.39 -9.00
N ILE A 70 15.13 -2.57 -9.26
CA ILE A 70 13.85 -2.70 -9.99
C ILE A 70 12.71 -2.09 -9.17
N GLU A 71 12.69 -2.33 -7.86
CA GLU A 71 11.71 -1.74 -6.93
C GLU A 71 11.82 -0.20 -6.93
N GLU A 72 13.03 0.35 -6.81
CA GLU A 72 13.28 1.80 -6.85
C GLU A 72 12.87 2.44 -8.18
N ASP A 73 13.23 1.86 -9.33
CA ASP A 73 12.78 2.34 -10.64
C ASP A 73 11.25 2.29 -10.77
N GLY A 74 10.62 1.29 -10.16
CA GLY A 74 9.17 1.21 -10.08
C GLY A 74 8.56 2.36 -9.30
N PHE A 75 9.08 2.66 -8.11
CA PHE A 75 8.58 3.77 -7.28
C PHE A 75 8.75 5.13 -7.94
N LEU A 76 9.88 5.39 -8.61
CA LEU A 76 10.10 6.62 -9.38
C LEU A 76 9.06 6.82 -10.48
N ARG A 77 8.51 5.74 -11.04
CA ARG A 77 7.45 5.80 -12.07
C ARG A 77 6.05 5.96 -11.47
N LEU A 78 5.88 5.67 -10.17
CA LEU A 78 4.63 5.73 -9.45
C LEU A 78 4.39 7.06 -8.72
N GLU A 79 5.31 8.02 -8.85
CA GLU A 79 5.25 9.29 -8.11
C GLU A 79 3.87 9.96 -8.16
N PRO A 80 3.33 10.40 -6.99
CA PRO A 80 1.98 10.93 -6.86
C PRO A 80 1.62 12.08 -7.81
N GLN A 81 2.60 12.90 -8.21
CA GLN A 81 2.41 14.02 -9.14
C GLN A 81 1.95 13.57 -10.54
N ARG A 82 2.14 12.30 -10.89
CA ARG A 82 1.75 11.72 -12.19
C ARG A 82 0.49 10.87 -12.13
N LEU A 83 -0.24 10.86 -11.01
CA LEU A 83 -1.43 10.02 -10.81
C LEU A 83 -2.72 10.79 -11.13
N PRO A 84 -3.39 10.51 -12.27
CA PRO A 84 -4.55 11.29 -12.74
C PRO A 84 -5.89 10.91 -12.05
N SER A 85 -5.92 9.90 -11.17
CA SER A 85 -7.18 9.38 -10.64
C SER A 85 -7.63 10.10 -9.37
N LYS A 86 -8.79 10.76 -9.44
CA LYS A 86 -9.46 11.39 -8.29
C LYS A 86 -9.67 10.43 -7.12
N GLU A 87 -9.85 9.13 -7.39
CA GLU A 87 -9.99 8.07 -6.38
C GLU A 87 -8.73 7.91 -5.52
N CYS A 88 -7.56 7.95 -6.14
CA CYS A 88 -6.29 7.81 -5.44
C CYS A 88 -6.03 9.03 -4.53
N GLN A 89 -6.26 10.24 -5.06
CA GLN A 89 -6.14 11.48 -4.29
C GLN A 89 -7.06 11.49 -3.06
N LYS A 90 -8.33 11.08 -3.22
CA LYS A 90 -9.27 10.94 -2.10
C LYS A 90 -8.78 9.94 -1.05
N THR A 91 -8.15 8.84 -1.49
CA THR A 91 -7.63 7.81 -0.59
C THR A 91 -6.45 8.34 0.23
N PHE A 92 -5.50 9.04 -0.40
CA PHE A 92 -4.38 9.68 0.31
C PHE A 92 -4.85 10.79 1.25
N GLN A 93 -5.85 11.58 0.84
CA GLN A 93 -6.45 12.58 1.70
C GLN A 93 -7.09 11.93 2.93
N TYR A 94 -7.85 10.85 2.74
CA TYR A 94 -8.41 10.06 3.85
C TYR A 94 -7.32 9.57 4.81
N PHE A 95 -6.23 9.00 4.31
CA PHE A 95 -5.12 8.56 5.17
C PHE A 95 -4.51 9.71 5.97
N THR A 96 -4.31 10.86 5.31
CA THR A 96 -3.79 12.07 5.95
C THR A 96 -4.72 12.57 7.06
N ASP A 97 -6.02 12.60 6.81
CA ASP A 97 -7.02 13.04 7.79
C ASP A 97 -7.07 12.08 8.98
N GLN A 98 -6.98 10.76 8.72
CA GLN A 98 -6.90 9.77 9.79
C GLN A 98 -5.63 9.95 10.63
N LEU A 99 -4.47 10.13 10.02
CA LEU A 99 -3.22 10.36 10.76
C LEU A 99 -3.30 11.61 11.65
N LYS A 100 -3.79 12.72 11.11
CA LYS A 100 -3.98 13.97 11.87
C LYS A 100 -4.90 13.79 13.07
N ASN A 101 -5.99 13.04 12.92
CA ASN A 101 -6.93 12.75 14.00
C ASN A 101 -6.30 11.93 15.15
N PHE A 102 -5.17 11.26 14.92
CA PHE A 102 -4.46 10.46 15.92
C PHE A 102 -3.15 11.07 16.40
N GLY A 103 -2.85 12.34 16.06
CA GLY A 103 -1.59 12.99 16.44
C GLY A 103 -0.40 12.58 15.59
N ASP A 104 -0.64 12.31 14.30
CA ASP A 104 0.32 12.05 13.22
C ASP A 104 1.15 10.76 13.32
N LEU A 105 1.21 10.10 14.48
CA LEU A 105 2.00 8.89 14.69
C LEU A 105 1.16 7.74 15.24
N LYS A 106 1.20 6.60 14.55
CA LYS A 106 0.51 5.37 14.96
C LYS A 106 1.36 4.14 14.63
N LYS A 107 1.28 3.11 15.47
CA LYS A 107 1.92 1.82 15.17
C LYS A 107 1.34 1.26 13.86
N GLU A 108 2.21 0.81 12.95
CA GLU A 108 1.85 0.31 11.62
C GLU A 108 0.69 -0.68 11.68
N ASN A 109 0.80 -1.74 12.50
CA ASN A 109 -0.23 -2.78 12.59
C ASN A 109 -1.62 -2.23 12.99
N ILE A 110 -1.65 -1.23 13.87
CA ILE A 110 -2.89 -0.59 14.32
C ILE A 110 -3.44 0.30 13.19
N LEU A 111 -2.58 1.08 12.56
CA LEU A 111 -2.94 1.94 11.43
C LEU A 111 -3.52 1.12 10.26
N LEU A 112 -2.87 0.02 9.87
CA LEU A 112 -3.34 -0.86 8.81
C LEU A 112 -4.69 -1.51 9.16
N GLN A 113 -4.89 -1.89 10.43
CA GLN A 113 -6.15 -2.45 10.89
C GLN A 113 -7.28 -1.42 10.83
N ASP A 114 -7.01 -0.16 11.16
CA ASP A 114 -8.02 0.90 11.17
C ASP A 114 -8.36 1.41 9.77
N LEU A 115 -7.40 1.42 8.85
CA LEU A 115 -7.59 1.92 7.48
C LEU A 115 -8.20 0.89 6.51
N GLY A 116 -8.11 -0.41 6.77
CA GLY A 116 -8.65 -1.44 5.86
C GLY A 116 -8.84 -2.83 6.43
N GLY A 117 -8.86 -2.95 7.76
CA GLY A 117 -9.03 -4.22 8.43
C GLY A 117 -7.92 -5.23 8.10
N ARG A 118 -8.25 -6.52 8.12
CA ARG A 118 -7.29 -7.60 7.79
C ARG A 118 -7.15 -7.86 6.30
N ARG A 119 -8.17 -7.52 5.50
CA ARG A 119 -8.25 -7.89 4.09
C ARG A 119 -7.35 -7.04 3.19
N PHE A 120 -7.30 -5.73 3.45
CA PHE A 120 -6.63 -4.77 2.57
C PHE A 120 -5.28 -4.28 3.09
N GLN A 121 -4.72 -4.94 4.11
CA GLN A 121 -3.41 -4.56 4.67
C GLN A 121 -2.28 -4.51 3.63
N PRO A 122 -2.17 -5.46 2.68
CA PRO A 122 -1.17 -5.40 1.62
C PRO A 122 -1.27 -4.11 0.79
N GLN A 123 -2.49 -3.77 0.38
CA GLN A 123 -2.78 -2.61 -0.46
C GLN A 123 -2.54 -1.30 0.29
N ILE A 124 -2.98 -1.20 1.54
CA ILE A 124 -2.79 0.02 2.34
C ILE A 124 -1.33 0.22 2.65
N TYR A 125 -0.61 -0.83 3.02
CA TYR A 125 0.82 -0.73 3.25
C TYR A 125 1.56 -0.26 2.00
N PHE A 126 1.23 -0.80 0.83
CA PHE A 126 1.79 -0.32 -0.43
C PHE A 126 1.49 1.16 -0.65
N LEU A 127 0.24 1.60 -0.48
CA LEU A 127 -0.16 2.99 -0.65
C LEU A 127 0.53 3.94 0.33
N LEU A 128 0.75 3.52 1.58
CA LEU A 128 1.48 4.31 2.58
C LEU A 128 2.99 4.36 2.32
N THR A 129 3.50 3.52 1.42
CA THR A 129 4.92 3.49 1.04
C THR A 129 5.21 4.39 -0.16
N LEU A 130 4.18 4.82 -0.90
CA LEU A 130 4.28 5.75 -2.03
C LEU A 130 4.44 7.19 -1.57
#